data_AF-A0A7C6BK87-F1
#
_entry.id   AF-A0A7C6BK87-F1
#
_cell.length_a   1.000
_cell.length_b   1.000
_cell.length_c   1.000
_cell.angle_alpha   90.00
_cell.angle_beta   90.00
_cell.angle_gamma   90.00
#
_symmetry.space_group_name_H-M   'P 1'
#
loop_
_entity.id
_entity.type
_entity.pdbx_description
1 polymer ?
#
loop_
_entity_poly.entity_id
_entity_poly.type
_entity_poly.pdbx_seq_one_letter_code
_entity_poly.pdbx_strand_id
1 'polypeptide(L)' 'GSLPVPLHLRNAPTQLMKSAGYGKEYKYAHDFPGAFVEQEFLPRELIKRVYYQPSTRGYEKMIRSWLRQLWKSKNYKD' A
#
# COMPACT_ATOMS: atom_id res chain seq x y z
N GLY A 1 -3.56 16.84 -10.92
CA GLY A 1 -3.39 15.40 -10.69
C GLY A 1 -2.69 14.82 -11.89
N SER A 2 -1.46 14.32 -11.71
CA SER A 2 -0.58 13.94 -12.82
C SER A 2 0.55 12.99 -12.36
N LEU A 3 0.54 12.56 -11.10
CA LEU A 3 1.60 11.70 -10.58
C LEU A 3 1.46 10.30 -11.17
N PRO A 4 2.56 9.70 -11.64
CA PRO A 4 2.51 8.39 -12.26
C PRO A 4 2.25 7.29 -11.23
N VAL A 5 1.59 6.22 -11.68
CA VAL A 5 1.46 4.98 -10.90
C VAL A 5 2.86 4.39 -10.63
N PRO A 6 3.19 3.98 -9.39
CA PRO A 6 4.44 3.30 -9.07
C PRO A 6 4.70 2.10 -10.00
N LEU A 7 5.95 1.91 -10.43
CA LEU A 7 6.32 0.89 -11.44
C LEU A 7 5.92 -0.53 -11.04
N HIS A 8 6.10 -0.89 -9.77
CA HIS A 8 5.75 -2.20 -9.23
C HIS A 8 4.24 -2.46 -9.20
N LEU A 9 3.38 -1.47 -9.42
CA LEU A 9 1.92 -1.65 -9.52
C LEU A 9 1.42 -1.66 -10.97
N ARG A 10 2.28 -1.36 -11.95
CA ARG A 10 1.86 -1.30 -13.35
C ARG A 10 1.73 -2.70 -13.93
N ASN A 11 0.74 -2.88 -14.81
CA ASN A 11 0.66 -4.07 -15.62
C ASN A 11 1.88 -4.15 -16.57
N ALA A 12 2.37 -5.37 -16.81
CA ALA A 12 3.50 -5.65 -17.68
C ALA A 12 3.17 -6.81 -18.64
N PRO A 13 2.22 -6.61 -19.58
CA PRO A 13 1.75 -7.69 -20.45
C PRO A 13 2.78 -8.08 -21.52
N THR A 14 3.66 -7.16 -21.93
CA THR A 14 4.69 -7.42 -22.95
C THR A 14 6.06 -7.72 -22.32
N GLN A 15 6.90 -8.47 -23.02
CA GLN A 15 8.27 -8.75 -22.57
C GLN A 15 9.11 -7.48 -22.42
N LEU A 16 8.93 -6.50 -23.33
CA LEU A 16 9.60 -5.20 -23.26
C LEU A 16 9.22 -4.43 -21.99
N MET A 17 7.95 -4.47 -21.57
CA MET A 17 7.52 -3.80 -20.33
C MET A 17 8.11 -4.48 -19.09
N LYS A 18 8.16 -5.81 -19.07
CA LYS A 18 8.81 -6.58 -17.98
C LYS A 18 10.30 -6.27 -17.89
N SER A 19 11.01 -6.23 -19.02
CA SER A 19 12.44 -5.88 -19.04
C SER A 19 12.69 -4.42 -18.64
N ALA A 20 11.75 -3.51 -18.94
CA ALA A 20 11.74 -2.14 -18.45
C ALA A 20 11.34 -2.01 -16.96
N GLY A 21 11.12 -3.12 -16.25
CA GLY A 21 10.87 -3.14 -14.80
C GLY A 21 9.41 -2.93 -14.38
N TYR A 22 8.45 -2.96 -15.31
CA TYR A 22 7.03 -2.82 -14.97
C TYR A 22 6.57 -4.05 -14.18
N GLY A 23 5.87 -3.82 -13.06
CA GLY A 23 5.43 -4.88 -12.16
C GLY A 23 6.57 -5.61 -11.44
N LYS A 24 7.83 -5.23 -11.67
CA LYS A 24 8.97 -5.81 -10.95
C LYS A 24 8.86 -5.41 -9.48
N GLU A 25 9.22 -6.33 -8.58
CA GLU A 25 9.18 -6.15 -7.12
C GLU A 25 7.76 -5.98 -6.54
N TYR A 26 6.71 -6.21 -7.33
CA TYR A 26 5.36 -6.35 -6.79
C TYR A 26 5.31 -7.50 -5.80
N LYS A 27 4.94 -7.22 -4.57
CA LYS A 27 4.71 -8.24 -3.54
C LYS A 27 3.23 -8.63 -3.58
N TYR A 28 2.97 -9.85 -4.00
CA TYR A 28 1.62 -10.41 -3.98
C TYR A 28 1.23 -10.75 -2.54
N ALA A 29 0.33 -9.96 -1.94
CA ALA A 29 0.04 -10.01 -0.50
C ALA A 29 -0.36 -11.40 0.02
N HIS A 30 -1.02 -12.22 -0.81
CA HIS A 30 -1.46 -13.57 -0.43
C HIS A 30 -0.31 -14.56 -0.18
N ASP A 31 0.88 -14.29 -0.71
CA ASP A 31 2.07 -15.12 -0.47
C ASP A 31 2.74 -14.81 0.88
N PHE A 32 2.31 -13.76 1.59
CA PHE A 32 2.89 -13.33 2.85
C PHE A 32 2.03 -13.76 4.05
N PRO A 33 2.62 -13.98 5.24
CA PRO A 33 1.89 -14.32 6.46
C PRO A 33 0.77 -13.32 6.77
N GLY A 34 -0.42 -13.83 7.08
CA GLY A 34 -1.61 -13.00 7.33
C GLY A 34 -2.18 -12.33 6.07
N ALA A 35 -1.77 -12.78 4.88
CA ALA A 35 -2.16 -12.22 3.58
C ALA A 35 -1.90 -10.71 3.49
N PHE A 36 -0.85 -10.23 4.16
CA PHE A 36 -0.48 -8.83 4.21
C PHE A 36 1.02 -8.65 4.07
N VAL A 37 1.41 -7.63 3.31
CA VAL A 37 2.79 -7.20 3.17
C VAL A 37 2.84 -5.68 3.11
N GLU A 38 3.77 -5.10 3.87
CA GLU A 38 3.97 -3.66 3.82
C GLU A 38 4.68 -3.28 2.51
N GLN A 39 3.97 -2.52 1.68
CA GLN A 39 4.42 -2.04 0.38
C GLN A 39 3.84 -0.64 0.14
N GLU A 40 4.60 0.24 -0.51
CA GLU A 40 4.08 1.56 -0.88
C GLU A 40 3.15 1.45 -2.09
N PHE A 41 1.95 2.03 -1.97
CA PHE A 41 0.95 2.01 -3.03
C PHE A 41 0.71 3.39 -3.67
N LEU A 42 1.04 4.46 -2.93
CA LEU A 42 0.93 5.82 -3.41
C LEU A 42 2.20 6.24 -4.18
N PRO A 43 2.10 7.20 -5.11
CA PRO A 43 3.25 7.85 -5.71
C PRO A 43 4.21 8.39 -4.65
N ARG A 44 5.50 8.53 -5.01
CA ARG A 44 6.57 8.89 -4.09
C ARG A 44 6.29 10.17 -3.32
N GLU A 45 5.72 11.16 -4.00
CA GLU A 45 5.36 12.47 -3.46
C GLU A 45 4.23 12.41 -2.43
N LEU A 46 3.48 11.30 -2.39
CA LEU A 46 2.32 11.09 -1.53
C LEU A 46 2.52 9.97 -0.48
N ILE A 47 3.69 9.32 -0.44
CA ILE A 47 3.98 8.18 0.46
C ILE A 47 3.58 8.44 1.93
N LYS A 48 3.75 9.67 2.43
CA LYS A 48 3.46 10.02 3.83
C LYS A 48 2.02 10.47 4.07
N ARG A 49 1.18 10.51 3.03
CA ARG A 49 -0.18 11.04 3.14
C ARG A 49 -1.11 9.95 3.66
N VAL A 50 -1.80 10.26 4.75
CA VAL A 50 -2.85 9.41 5.34
C VAL A 50 -4.19 10.13 5.16
N TYR A 51 -5.06 9.58 4.31
CA TYR A 51 -6.36 10.18 4.00
C TYR A 51 -7.46 9.72 4.97
N TYR A 52 -7.42 8.45 5.38
CA TYR A 52 -8.40 7.89 6.30
C TYR A 52 -7.78 7.76 7.70
N GLN A 53 -8.38 8.46 8.67
CA GLN A 53 -8.05 8.36 10.08
C GLN A 53 -9.32 7.90 10.81
N PRO A 54 -9.49 6.59 11.06
CA PRO A 54 -10.73 6.07 11.65
C PRO A 54 -10.97 6.75 13.00
N SER A 55 -12.21 7.02 13.37
CA SER A 55 -12.55 7.56 14.69
C SER A 55 -12.44 6.51 15.81
N THR A 56 -12.67 6.92 17.05
CA THR A 56 -12.73 6.02 18.21
C THR A 56 -14.11 5.39 18.43
N ARG A 57 -15.10 5.71 17.59
CA ARG A 57 -16.51 5.38 17.83
C ARG A 57 -16.91 4.09 17.10
N GLY A 58 -17.70 3.26 17.79
CA GLY A 58 -18.28 2.05 17.19
C GLY A 58 -17.24 1.12 16.55
N TYR A 59 -17.56 0.62 15.35
CA TYR A 59 -16.72 -0.33 14.63
C TYR A 59 -15.39 0.27 14.13
N GLU A 60 -15.32 1.59 13.93
CA GLU A 60 -14.07 2.24 13.50
C GLU A 60 -12.93 2.08 14.52
N LYS A 61 -13.25 1.88 15.80
CA LYS A 61 -12.26 1.52 16.83
C LYS A 61 -11.52 0.22 16.49
N MET A 62 -12.25 -0.79 15.99
CA MET A 62 -11.66 -2.06 15.58
C MET A 62 -10.83 -1.89 14.30
N ILE A 63 -11.35 -1.16 13.32
CA ILE A 63 -10.62 -0.84 12.08
C ILE A 63 -9.30 -0.12 12.40
N ARG A 64 -9.33 0.85 13.32
CA ARG A 64 -8.12 1.57 13.76
C ARG A 64 -7.08 0.64 14.37
N SER A 65 -7.50 -0.24 15.29
CA SER A 65 -6.60 -1.21 15.93
C SER A 65 -5.98 -2.15 14.89
N TRP A 66 -6.78 -2.64 13.95
CA TRP A 66 -6.33 -3.51 12.87
C TRP A 66 -5.32 -2.81 11.94
N LEU A 67 -5.64 -1.59 11.48
CA LEU A 67 -4.72 -0.80 10.64
C LEU A 67 -3.38 -0.52 11.33
N ARG A 68 -3.37 -0.27 12.65
CA ARG A 68 -2.13 -0.11 13.43
C ARG A 68 -1.28 -1.36 13.50
N GLN A 69 -1.90 -2.54 13.57
CA GLN A 69 -1.18 -3.81 13.59
C GLN A 69 -0.52 -4.10 12.24
N LEU A 70 -1.23 -3.80 11.14
CA LEU A 70 -0.74 -4.02 9.79
C LEU A 70 0.33 -3.00 9.39
N TRP A 71 0.07 -1.71 9.58
CA TRP A 71 0.88 -0.62 9.05
C TRP A 71 1.75 0.03 10.11
N LYS A 72 2.80 -0.66 10.56
CA LYS A 72 3.71 -0.13 11.59
C LYS A 72 4.46 1.12 11.14
N SER A 73 4.73 1.27 9.84
CA SER A 73 5.36 2.49 9.29
C SER A 73 4.40 3.68 9.16
N LYS A 74 3.09 3.45 9.04
CA LYS A 74 2.11 4.52 8.91
C LYS A 74 1.62 4.87 10.32
N ASN A 75 1.93 6.07 10.77
CA ASN A 75 1.68 6.50 12.14
C ASN A 75 0.18 6.86 12.36
N TYR A 76 -0.69 5.85 12.39
CA TYR A 76 -2.09 6.00 12.79
C TYR A 76 -2.16 6.37 14.28
N LYS A 77 -2.62 7.59 14.57
CA LYS A 77 -2.67 8.18 15.92
C LYS A 77 -3.73 7.52 16.82
N ASP A 78 -3.51 7.67 18.12
CA ASP A 78 -4.49 7.37 19.19
C ASP A 78 -5.70 8.33 19.19
#